data_AF-A0A7S1CVF3-F1
#
_entry.id   AF-A0A7S1CVF3-F1
#
_cell.length_a   1.000
_cell.length_b   1.000
_cell.length_c   1.000
_cell.angle_alpha   90.00
_cell.angle_beta   90.00
_cell.angle_gamma   90.00
#
_symmetry.space_group_name_H-M   'P 1'
#
loop_
_entity.id
_entity.type
_entity.pdbx_description
1 polymer ?
#
loop_
_entity_poly.entity_id
_entity_poly.type
_entity_poly.pdbx_seq_one_letter_code
_entity_poly.pdbx_strand_id
1 'polypeptide(L)'
;EMPVDERFLVNVSDIAKLNTLFDKKVEGSASMQSIGETNSQSILSGGGVKKSRDGVFAGYYFTLCAIRGTNEETTAENIIRQQGGRMFNASLPSAVATEKSKAFAICPASLTAIEVNRLKSQNGDFASVPETNRFTLYWLRCCVEASRLLTPQKGTPCFKPLPFPLPMAGMENISVAISGYNKVVRSAIKHTVETLGGAVSIDCMSAKDSHLLIPAAHGEKYRHSERL
;
A
#
# COMPACT_ATOMS: atom_id res chain seq x y z
N GLU A 1 -23.09 -17.29 -18.41
CA GLU A 1 -22.68 -16.94 -17.04
C GLU A 1 -21.29 -17.52 -16.79
N MET A 2 -20.30 -16.68 -16.51
CA MET A 2 -18.99 -17.19 -16.05
C MET A 2 -19.06 -17.40 -14.53
N PRO A 3 -18.52 -18.49 -13.98
CA PRO A 3 -18.45 -18.68 -12.55
C PRO A 3 -17.50 -17.61 -11.97
N VAL A 4 -18.04 -16.71 -11.15
CA VAL A 4 -17.24 -15.81 -10.33
C VAL A 4 -16.57 -16.68 -9.26
N ASP A 5 -15.25 -16.87 -9.36
CA ASP A 5 -14.48 -17.63 -8.37
C ASP A 5 -14.52 -16.87 -7.04
N GLU A 6 -15.34 -17.37 -6.10
CA GLU A 6 -15.56 -16.80 -4.75
C GLU A 6 -14.27 -16.64 -3.93
N ARG A 7 -13.14 -17.20 -4.40
CA ARG A 7 -11.82 -17.03 -3.81
C ARG A 7 -11.23 -15.62 -3.93
N PHE A 8 -11.85 -14.74 -4.71
CA PHE A 8 -11.41 -13.35 -4.90
C PHE A 8 -12.34 -12.29 -4.30
N LEU A 9 -13.40 -12.71 -3.61
CA LEU A 9 -14.18 -11.79 -2.78
C LEU A 9 -13.29 -11.33 -1.63
N VAL A 10 -12.89 -10.06 -1.66
CA VAL A 10 -12.21 -9.41 -0.54
C VAL A 10 -13.18 -9.48 0.64
N ASN A 11 -12.95 -10.43 1.54
CA ASN A 11 -13.78 -10.58 2.71
C ASN A 11 -13.61 -9.31 3.56
N VAL A 12 -14.71 -8.59 3.78
CA VAL A 12 -14.73 -7.34 4.54
C VAL A 12 -14.18 -7.55 5.96
N SER A 13 -14.30 -8.76 6.51
CA SER A 13 -13.69 -9.14 7.80
C SER A 13 -12.15 -9.18 7.76
N ASP A 14 -11.55 -9.37 6.58
CA ASP A 14 -10.10 -9.31 6.43
C ASP A 14 -9.61 -7.85 6.42
N ILE A 15 -10.38 -6.90 5.89
CA ILE A 15 -10.07 -5.45 5.97
C ILE A 15 -10.03 -4.97 7.43
N ALA A 16 -10.88 -5.52 8.31
CA ALA A 16 -10.85 -5.21 9.73
C ALA A 16 -9.52 -5.62 10.42
N LYS A 17 -8.76 -6.56 9.86
CA LYS A 17 -7.43 -6.93 10.38
C LYS A 17 -6.38 -5.83 10.17
N LEU A 18 -6.61 -4.88 9.26
CA LEU A 18 -5.78 -3.67 9.16
C LEU A 18 -5.77 -2.87 10.47
N ASN A 19 -6.87 -2.86 11.24
CA ASN A 19 -6.91 -2.20 12.55
C ASN A 19 -5.83 -2.75 13.47
N THR A 20 -5.65 -4.06 13.56
CA THR A 20 -4.60 -4.66 14.42
C THR A 20 -3.17 -4.33 13.97
N LEU A 21 -2.95 -4.01 12.68
CA LEU A 21 -1.66 -3.61 12.14
C LEU A 21 -1.32 -2.14 12.44
N PHE A 22 -2.33 -1.29 12.57
CA PHE A 22 -2.18 0.15 12.89
C PHE A 22 -2.32 0.44 14.40
N ASP A 23 -3.13 -0.33 15.14
CA ASP A 23 -3.42 -0.13 16.57
C ASP A 23 -2.29 -0.63 17.49
N LYS A 24 -1.43 -1.56 17.04
CA LYS A 24 -0.26 -2.03 17.82
C LYS A 24 0.80 -0.95 18.10
N LYS A 25 0.59 0.31 17.68
CA LYS A 25 1.54 1.43 17.87
C LYS A 25 1.10 2.47 18.90
N VAL A 26 -0.10 2.39 19.51
CA VAL A 26 -0.59 3.46 20.40
C VAL A 26 -0.26 3.25 21.89
N GLU A 27 0.11 2.04 22.33
CA GLU A 27 0.35 1.77 23.77
C GLU A 27 1.81 1.90 24.25
N GLY A 28 2.72 2.44 23.43
CA GLY A 28 4.17 2.35 23.70
C GLY A 28 4.97 3.63 23.53
N SER A 29 4.46 4.81 23.90
CA SER A 29 5.30 6.01 24.12
C SER A 29 4.48 7.20 24.66
N ALA A 30 4.12 7.15 25.94
CA ALA A 30 3.70 8.33 26.70
C ALA A 30 4.74 8.60 27.80
N SER A 31 5.68 9.50 27.52
CA SER A 31 6.50 10.18 28.52
C SER A 31 6.92 11.53 27.94
N MET A 32 6.08 12.54 28.16
CA MET A 32 6.36 13.93 27.80
C MET A 32 6.83 14.64 29.07
N GLN A 33 8.15 14.86 29.20
CA GLN A 33 8.71 15.75 30.20
C GLN A 33 8.95 17.14 29.60
N SER A 34 8.61 18.12 30.43
CA SER A 34 8.68 19.57 30.26
C SER A 34 10.01 20.09 29.68
N ILE A 35 9.91 20.99 28.71
CA ILE A 35 11.04 21.80 28.20
C ILE A 35 11.06 23.11 28.98
N GLY A 36 12.12 23.31 29.77
CA GLY A 36 12.56 24.61 30.26
C GLY A 36 13.56 25.23 29.30
N GLU A 37 13.41 26.52 29.04
CA GLU A 37 14.31 27.36 28.24
C GLU A 37 15.67 27.53 28.92
N THR A 38 16.77 27.59 28.14
CA THR A 38 17.83 28.60 28.29
C THR A 38 18.87 28.51 27.17
N ASN A 39 19.28 29.70 26.71
CA ASN A 39 20.33 30.02 25.75
C ASN A 39 21.73 29.51 26.15
N SER A 40 22.58 29.18 25.16
CA SER A 40 23.88 29.86 24.89
C SER A 40 24.78 29.07 23.94
N GLN A 41 25.57 29.82 23.16
CA GLN A 41 26.54 29.38 22.15
C GLN A 41 27.72 28.58 22.71
N SER A 42 28.23 27.61 21.95
CA SER A 42 29.68 27.35 21.84
C SER A 42 30.01 26.45 20.64
N ILE A 43 30.98 26.90 19.85
CA ILE A 43 31.70 26.17 18.81
C ILE A 43 32.61 25.12 19.48
N LEU A 44 32.66 23.88 18.95
CA LEU A 44 33.89 23.11 18.67
C LEU A 44 33.59 21.66 18.25
N SER A 45 34.46 21.18 17.36
CA SER A 45 34.73 19.82 16.89
C SER A 45 34.19 18.64 17.71
N GLY A 46 33.51 17.72 17.02
CA GLY A 46 33.26 16.37 17.49
C GLY A 46 32.75 15.48 16.36
N GLY A 47 33.57 14.50 15.97
CA GLY A 47 33.20 13.43 15.05
C GLY A 47 32.06 12.60 15.62
N GLY A 48 30.84 13.07 15.44
CA GLY A 48 29.63 12.29 15.66
C GLY A 48 29.34 11.52 14.38
N VAL A 49 29.52 10.20 14.42
CA VAL A 49 28.84 9.29 13.50
C VAL A 49 27.36 9.65 13.60
N LYS A 50 26.86 10.43 12.64
CA LYS A 50 25.42 10.63 12.46
C LYS A 50 24.89 9.21 12.28
N LYS A 51 24.22 8.67 13.30
CA LYS A 51 23.25 7.59 13.08
C LYS A 51 22.26 8.17 12.08
N SER A 52 22.54 7.92 10.81
CA SER A 52 21.56 7.94 9.75
C SER A 52 20.32 7.32 10.37
N ARG A 53 19.23 8.09 10.46
CA ARG A 53 17.92 7.48 10.67
C ARG A 53 17.70 6.68 9.40
N ASP A 54 18.18 5.44 9.43
CA ASP A 54 18.02 4.49 8.34
C ASP A 54 16.52 4.42 8.08
N GLY A 55 16.10 4.96 6.93
CA GLY A 55 14.69 5.05 6.58
C GLY A 55 14.06 3.67 6.47
N VAL A 56 12.73 3.61 6.31
CA VAL A 56 12.00 2.33 6.33
C VAL A 56 12.50 1.32 5.28
N PHE A 57 13.16 1.78 4.22
CA PHE A 57 13.69 0.95 3.14
C PHE A 57 15.22 0.81 3.15
N ALA A 58 15.89 1.26 4.21
CA ALA A 58 17.32 1.08 4.36
C ALA A 58 17.72 -0.41 4.31
N GLY A 59 18.72 -0.72 3.48
CA GLY A 59 19.19 -2.09 3.27
C GLY A 59 18.35 -2.93 2.29
N TYR A 60 17.32 -2.36 1.68
CA TYR A 60 16.48 -3.02 0.69
C TYR A 60 16.72 -2.49 -0.73
N TYR A 61 16.46 -3.35 -1.71
CA TYR A 61 16.69 -3.10 -3.13
C TYR A 61 15.38 -3.15 -3.91
N PHE A 62 15.20 -2.22 -4.84
CA PHE A 62 13.96 -2.06 -5.60
C PHE A 62 14.24 -1.98 -7.10
N THR A 63 13.38 -2.63 -7.89
CA THR A 63 13.26 -2.37 -9.33
C THR A 63 11.90 -1.77 -9.64
N LEU A 64 11.88 -0.81 -10.58
CA LEU A 64 10.67 -0.15 -11.10
C LEU A 64 10.37 -0.57 -12.56
N CYS A 65 11.02 -1.60 -13.08
CA CYS A 65 10.88 -2.01 -14.48
C CYS A 65 9.41 -2.27 -14.91
N ALA A 66 8.54 -2.70 -13.99
CA ALA A 66 7.14 -2.98 -14.27
C ALA A 66 6.28 -1.71 -14.41
N ILE A 67 6.74 -0.57 -13.89
CA ILE A 67 6.05 0.72 -13.97
C ILE A 67 6.86 1.76 -14.76
N ARG A 68 7.91 1.34 -15.48
CA ARG A 68 8.78 2.25 -16.22
C ARG A 68 7.99 3.03 -17.28
N GLY A 69 8.22 4.33 -17.35
CA GLY A 69 7.54 5.26 -18.26
C GLY A 69 6.14 5.68 -17.80
N THR A 70 5.69 5.25 -16.63
CA THR A 70 4.41 5.68 -16.05
C THR A 70 4.60 6.85 -15.09
N ASN A 71 3.51 7.53 -14.74
CA ASN A 71 3.50 8.55 -13.68
C ASN A 71 3.85 8.00 -12.28
N GLU A 72 3.68 6.70 -12.06
CA GLU A 72 4.02 6.05 -10.79
C GLU A 72 5.52 5.93 -10.59
N GLU A 73 6.32 5.84 -11.67
CA GLU A 73 7.77 5.59 -11.60
C GLU A 73 8.49 6.66 -10.77
N THR A 74 8.34 7.93 -11.14
CA THR A 74 8.97 9.06 -10.43
C THR A 74 8.52 9.14 -8.97
N THR A 75 7.25 8.84 -8.72
CA THR A 75 6.70 8.84 -7.36
C THR A 75 7.32 7.72 -6.51
N ALA A 76 7.40 6.51 -7.06
CA ALA A 76 8.01 5.36 -6.39
C ALA A 76 9.50 5.60 -6.13
N GLU A 77 10.23 6.09 -7.13
CA GLU A 77 11.66 6.39 -7.03
C GLU A 77 11.95 7.40 -5.91
N ASN A 78 11.18 8.48 -5.85
CA ASN A 78 11.31 9.50 -4.80
C ASN A 78 11.07 8.92 -3.41
N ILE A 79 9.99 8.16 -3.23
CA ILE A 79 9.66 7.50 -1.96
C ILE A 79 10.79 6.54 -1.54
N ILE A 80 11.26 5.69 -2.46
CA ILE A 80 12.29 4.70 -2.17
C ILE A 80 13.58 5.39 -1.73
N ARG A 81 14.05 6.39 -2.48
CA ARG A 81 15.31 7.10 -2.18
C ARG A 81 15.24 7.89 -0.88
N GLN A 82 14.15 8.62 -0.65
CA GLN A 82 13.96 9.41 0.57
C GLN A 82 13.95 8.54 1.83
N GLN A 83 13.58 7.26 1.69
CA GLN A 83 13.50 6.30 2.78
C GLN A 83 14.69 5.32 2.82
N GLY A 84 15.78 5.64 2.13
CA GLY A 84 17.05 4.89 2.19
C GLY A 84 17.10 3.61 1.35
N GLY A 85 16.08 3.35 0.53
CA GLY A 85 16.07 2.21 -0.39
C GLY A 85 16.98 2.43 -1.59
N ARG A 86 17.48 1.34 -2.16
CA ARG A 86 18.40 1.36 -3.30
C ARG A 86 17.72 0.85 -4.56
N MET A 87 17.95 1.54 -5.66
CA MET A 87 17.52 1.09 -6.98
C MET A 87 18.52 0.08 -7.54
N PHE A 88 18.03 -0.97 -8.19
CA PHE A 88 18.87 -1.86 -8.99
C PHE A 88 18.24 -2.09 -10.36
N ASN A 89 19.09 -2.50 -11.30
CA ASN A 89 18.73 -2.83 -12.67
C ASN A 89 19.52 -4.06 -13.11
N ALA A 90 19.24 -4.57 -14.32
CA ALA A 90 19.91 -5.74 -14.87
C ALA A 90 21.44 -5.58 -15.02
N SER A 91 21.95 -4.35 -15.06
CA SER A 91 23.39 -4.05 -15.17
C SER A 91 24.12 -4.07 -13.82
N LEU A 92 23.40 -4.13 -12.70
CA LEU A 92 23.97 -4.19 -11.33
C LEU A 92 23.43 -5.40 -10.53
N PRO A 93 23.61 -6.66 -10.98
CA PRO A 93 23.05 -7.82 -10.29
C PRO A 93 23.75 -8.15 -8.95
N SER A 94 24.97 -7.64 -8.74
CA SER A 94 25.91 -8.20 -7.75
C SER A 94 25.45 -8.13 -6.30
N ALA A 95 24.64 -7.15 -5.90
CA ALA A 95 24.14 -7.05 -4.52
C ALA A 95 22.80 -7.79 -4.32
N VAL A 96 21.99 -7.89 -5.38
CA VAL A 96 20.65 -8.51 -5.35
C VAL A 96 20.71 -10.02 -5.49
N ALA A 97 21.70 -10.53 -6.21
CA ALA A 97 21.91 -11.96 -6.38
C ALA A 97 22.13 -12.71 -5.05
N THR A 98 22.76 -12.05 -4.08
CA THR A 98 23.12 -12.66 -2.78
C THR A 98 21.98 -12.65 -1.77
N GLU A 99 21.05 -11.68 -1.84
CA GLU A 99 19.99 -11.49 -0.83
C GLU A 99 18.60 -11.26 -1.47
N LYS A 100 18.08 -12.26 -2.17
CA LYS A 100 16.75 -12.20 -2.83
C LYS A 100 15.60 -11.79 -1.89
N SER A 101 15.71 -12.06 -0.59
CA SER A 101 14.72 -11.66 0.42
C SER A 101 14.62 -10.15 0.62
N LYS A 102 15.65 -9.38 0.26
CA LYS A 102 15.69 -7.92 0.37
C LYS A 102 15.41 -7.20 -0.94
N ALA A 103 15.12 -7.94 -2.01
CA ALA A 103 14.82 -7.40 -3.33
C ALA A 103 13.30 -7.33 -3.54
N PHE A 104 12.81 -6.19 -3.99
CA PHE A 104 11.41 -5.93 -4.28
C PHE A 104 11.23 -5.37 -5.68
N ALA A 105 10.06 -5.62 -6.27
CA ALA A 105 9.65 -5.01 -7.53
C ALA A 105 8.39 -4.20 -7.28
N ILE A 106 8.37 -2.96 -7.75
CA ILE A 106 7.16 -2.14 -7.72
C ILE A 106 6.42 -2.33 -9.03
N CYS A 107 5.17 -2.74 -8.92
CA CYS A 107 4.28 -3.13 -10.00
C CYS A 107 3.09 -2.17 -10.08
N PRO A 108 2.46 -2.07 -11.25
CA PRO A 108 1.16 -1.42 -11.38
C PRO A 108 0.10 -2.15 -10.53
N ALA A 109 -1.05 -1.51 -10.30
CA ALA A 109 -2.16 -2.07 -9.52
C ALA A 109 -2.73 -3.38 -10.12
N SER A 110 -2.62 -3.56 -11.44
CA SER A 110 -2.96 -4.79 -12.16
C SER A 110 -1.71 -5.32 -12.87
N LEU A 111 -1.48 -6.62 -12.76
CA LEU A 111 -0.44 -7.29 -13.53
C LEU A 111 -0.91 -8.71 -13.89
N THR A 112 -1.35 -8.87 -15.14
CA THR A 112 -1.85 -10.16 -15.66
C THR A 112 -0.71 -11.17 -15.84
N ALA A 113 -1.05 -12.46 -15.90
CA ALA A 113 -0.06 -13.53 -16.12
C ALA A 113 0.75 -13.32 -17.42
N ILE A 114 0.12 -12.81 -18.48
CA ILE A 114 0.77 -12.50 -19.76
C ILE A 114 1.82 -11.41 -19.57
N GLU A 115 1.48 -10.33 -18.85
CA GLU A 115 2.41 -9.23 -18.57
C GLU A 115 3.54 -9.65 -17.63
N VAL A 116 3.26 -10.47 -16.62
CA VAL A 116 4.28 -11.05 -15.75
C VAL A 116 5.30 -11.85 -16.58
N ASN A 117 4.82 -12.72 -17.47
CA ASN A 117 5.70 -13.53 -18.30
C ASN A 117 6.53 -12.68 -19.27
N ARG A 118 5.92 -11.66 -19.86
CA ARG A 118 6.62 -10.67 -20.71
C ARG A 118 7.69 -9.91 -19.94
N LEU A 119 7.39 -9.43 -18.73
CA LEU A 119 8.36 -8.72 -17.91
C LEU A 119 9.52 -9.62 -17.48
N LYS A 120 9.24 -10.87 -17.10
CA LYS A 120 10.27 -11.86 -16.75
C LYS A 120 11.21 -12.16 -17.91
N SER A 121 10.71 -12.24 -19.14
CA SER A 121 11.56 -12.54 -20.31
C SER A 121 12.38 -11.34 -20.78
N GLN A 122 11.86 -10.12 -20.62
CA GLN A 122 12.49 -8.90 -21.12
C GLN A 122 13.41 -8.21 -20.09
N ASN A 123 13.19 -8.43 -18.79
CA ASN A 123 13.86 -7.67 -17.73
C ASN A 123 14.46 -8.62 -16.68
N GLY A 124 15.79 -8.76 -16.71
CA GLY A 124 16.53 -9.64 -15.80
C GLY A 124 16.40 -9.23 -14.32
N ASP A 125 16.27 -7.94 -14.03
CA ASP A 125 16.00 -7.42 -12.69
C ASP A 125 14.61 -7.83 -12.19
N PHE A 126 13.57 -7.74 -13.01
CA PHE A 126 12.23 -8.24 -12.65
C PHE A 126 12.24 -9.75 -12.37
N ALA A 127 12.92 -10.51 -13.24
CA ALA A 127 13.04 -11.96 -13.13
C ALA A 127 13.77 -12.39 -11.85
N SER A 128 14.71 -11.56 -11.36
CA SER A 128 15.46 -11.82 -10.13
C SER A 128 14.62 -11.68 -8.85
N VAL A 129 13.49 -10.95 -8.90
CA VAL A 129 12.63 -10.70 -7.74
C VAL A 129 11.58 -11.81 -7.57
N PRO A 130 11.51 -12.45 -6.39
CA PRO A 130 10.46 -13.41 -6.06
C PRO A 130 9.06 -12.83 -6.19
N GLU A 131 8.07 -13.64 -6.55
CA GLU A 131 6.67 -13.19 -6.70
C GLU A 131 6.09 -12.64 -5.38
N THR A 132 6.51 -13.24 -4.26
CA THR A 132 6.19 -12.79 -2.89
C THR A 132 6.72 -11.40 -2.57
N ASN A 133 7.62 -10.84 -3.38
CA ASN A 133 8.25 -9.53 -3.19
C ASN A 133 7.86 -8.50 -4.26
N ARG A 134 6.80 -8.78 -5.03
CA ARG A 134 6.20 -7.83 -5.99
C ARG A 134 5.09 -7.03 -5.33
N PHE A 135 5.19 -5.71 -5.31
CA PHE A 135 4.31 -4.84 -4.54
C PHE A 135 3.83 -3.66 -5.37
N THR A 136 2.71 -3.06 -5.01
CA THR A 136 2.22 -1.84 -5.66
C THR A 136 2.85 -0.59 -5.05
N LEU A 137 2.68 0.56 -5.72
CA LEU A 137 3.02 1.86 -5.14
C LEU A 137 2.23 2.14 -3.84
N TYR A 138 1.00 1.62 -3.72
CA TYR A 138 0.19 1.78 -2.53
C TYR A 138 0.85 1.15 -1.30
N TRP A 139 1.42 -0.04 -1.43
CA TRP A 139 2.19 -0.69 -0.36
C TRP A 139 3.37 0.15 0.10
N LEU A 140 4.12 0.79 -0.81
CA LEU A 140 5.22 1.68 -0.45
C LEU A 140 4.73 2.83 0.44
N ARG A 141 3.65 3.50 0.01
CA ARG A 141 3.06 4.62 0.77
C ARG A 141 2.66 4.18 2.18
N CYS A 142 2.00 3.03 2.29
CA CYS A 142 1.59 2.49 3.59
C CYS A 142 2.79 2.10 4.48
N CYS A 143 3.89 1.60 3.91
CA CYS A 143 5.10 1.31 4.69
C CYS A 143 5.73 2.58 5.28
N VAL A 144 5.74 3.67 4.51
CA VAL A 144 6.22 4.98 4.99
C VAL A 144 5.33 5.52 6.09
N GLU A 145 4.01 5.50 5.89
CA GLU A 145 3.03 5.94 6.87
C GLU A 145 3.12 5.15 8.18
N ALA A 146 3.29 3.82 8.09
CA ALA A 146 3.49 2.96 9.26
C ALA A 146 4.90 3.07 9.88
N SER A 147 5.85 3.68 9.15
CA SER A 147 7.29 3.72 9.46
C SER A 147 7.92 2.34 9.64
N ARG A 148 7.44 1.34 8.92
CA ARG A 148 7.94 -0.05 8.94
C ARG A 148 7.56 -0.78 7.65
N LEU A 149 8.32 -1.81 7.31
CA LEU A 149 7.91 -2.72 6.24
C LEU A 149 6.66 -3.50 6.65
N LEU A 150 5.63 -3.42 5.81
CA LEU A 150 4.39 -4.13 6.01
C LEU A 150 4.45 -5.48 5.30
N THR A 151 4.17 -6.55 6.04
CA THR A 151 3.96 -7.87 5.45
C THR A 151 2.54 -7.94 4.87
N PRO A 152 2.36 -8.45 3.63
CA PRO A 152 1.04 -8.68 3.08
C PRO A 152 0.32 -9.71 3.94
N GLN A 153 -0.82 -9.34 4.49
CA GLN A 153 -1.67 -10.24 5.25
C GLN A 153 -2.99 -10.44 4.49
N LYS A 154 -3.71 -11.51 4.82
CA LYS A 154 -5.10 -11.65 4.38
C LYS A 154 -5.86 -10.41 4.83
N GLY A 155 -6.34 -9.60 3.88
CA GLY A 155 -7.05 -8.36 4.17
C GLY A 155 -6.33 -7.05 3.93
N THR A 156 -5.12 -7.07 3.37
CA THR A 156 -4.47 -5.85 2.86
C THR A 156 -4.73 -5.74 1.36
N PRO A 157 -5.90 -5.22 0.93
CA PRO A 157 -6.22 -5.13 -0.49
C PRO A 157 -5.19 -4.22 -1.18
N CYS A 158 -4.91 -4.52 -2.45
CA CYS A 158 -4.09 -3.70 -3.35
C CYS A 158 -2.60 -3.57 -2.97
N PHE A 159 -2.06 -4.27 -1.97
CA PHE A 159 -0.60 -4.32 -1.75
C PHE A 159 0.11 -5.13 -2.84
N LYS A 160 -0.55 -6.17 -3.33
CA LYS A 160 -0.11 -6.99 -4.46
C LYS A 160 -0.83 -6.53 -5.73
N PRO A 161 -0.16 -6.62 -6.89
CA PRO A 161 -0.84 -6.43 -8.17
C PRO A 161 -1.96 -7.46 -8.33
N LEU A 162 -3.12 -7.02 -8.81
CA LEU A 162 -4.25 -7.89 -9.10
C LEU A 162 -3.99 -8.69 -10.40
N PRO A 163 -4.35 -9.98 -10.47
CA PRO A 163 -4.03 -10.84 -11.61
C PRO A 163 -4.99 -10.68 -12.80
N PHE A 164 -5.69 -9.54 -12.90
CA PHE A 164 -6.70 -9.26 -13.90
C PHE A 164 -6.65 -7.78 -14.31
N PRO A 165 -7.06 -7.45 -15.54
CA PRO A 165 -7.00 -6.07 -16.04
C PRO A 165 -7.90 -5.13 -15.23
N LEU A 166 -7.46 -3.87 -15.15
CA LEU A 166 -8.20 -2.78 -14.53
C LEU A 166 -8.45 -1.64 -15.54
N PRO A 167 -9.54 -0.87 -15.38
CA PRO A 167 -10.63 -1.07 -14.42
C PRO A 167 -11.40 -2.36 -14.71
N MET A 168 -12.02 -2.95 -13.68
CA MET A 168 -12.78 -4.18 -13.81
C MET A 168 -14.13 -3.88 -14.47
N ALA A 169 -14.51 -4.66 -15.49
CA ALA A 169 -15.77 -4.46 -16.19
C ALA A 169 -16.97 -4.54 -15.22
N GLY A 170 -17.88 -3.55 -15.31
CA GLY A 170 -19.06 -3.43 -14.47
C GLY A 170 -18.82 -2.61 -13.19
N MET A 171 -17.57 -2.37 -12.77
CA MET A 171 -17.27 -1.54 -11.60
C MET A 171 -17.62 -0.07 -11.81
N GLU A 172 -17.69 0.41 -13.06
CA GLU A 172 -18.12 1.76 -13.39
C GLU A 172 -19.54 2.10 -12.92
N ASN A 173 -20.38 1.08 -12.70
CA ASN A 173 -21.75 1.21 -12.19
C ASN A 173 -21.83 1.02 -10.67
N ILE A 174 -20.70 0.79 -10.00
CA ILE A 174 -20.63 0.56 -8.56
C ILE A 174 -20.28 1.87 -7.86
N SER A 175 -21.21 2.37 -7.04
CA SER A 175 -20.99 3.49 -6.13
C SER A 175 -21.23 3.03 -4.69
N VAL A 176 -20.25 3.23 -3.84
CA VAL A 176 -20.23 2.65 -2.49
C VAL A 176 -20.27 3.75 -1.43
N ALA A 177 -21.30 3.72 -0.58
CA ALA A 177 -21.31 4.51 0.64
C ALA A 177 -20.58 3.74 1.76
N ILE A 178 -19.74 4.44 2.55
CA ILE A 178 -19.02 3.82 3.67
C ILE A 178 -19.51 4.40 5.00
N SER A 179 -19.80 3.55 6.00
CA SER A 179 -20.16 3.96 7.36
C SER A 179 -19.52 3.09 8.43
N GLY A 180 -19.31 3.64 9.63
CA GLY A 180 -18.85 2.89 10.81
C GLY A 180 -17.39 2.45 10.84
N TYR A 181 -16.62 2.69 9.76
CA TYR A 181 -15.18 2.42 9.72
C TYR A 181 -14.36 3.64 10.16
N ASN A 182 -13.18 3.39 10.74
CA ASN A 182 -12.22 4.45 11.06
C ASN A 182 -11.58 5.05 9.79
N LYS A 183 -10.87 6.17 9.93
CA LYS A 183 -10.29 6.90 8.80
C LYS A 183 -9.34 6.05 7.95
N VAL A 184 -8.52 5.22 8.59
CA VAL A 184 -7.52 4.37 7.91
C VAL A 184 -8.21 3.33 7.04
N VAL A 185 -9.18 2.61 7.61
CA VAL A 185 -9.95 1.59 6.88
C VAL A 185 -10.79 2.22 5.77
N ARG A 186 -11.42 3.37 6.03
CA ARG A 186 -12.16 4.12 4.99
C ARG A 186 -11.26 4.48 3.82
N SER A 187 -10.03 4.94 4.10
CA SER A 187 -9.05 5.26 3.05
C SER A 187 -8.63 4.02 2.26
N ALA A 188 -8.44 2.88 2.93
CA ALA A 188 -8.11 1.62 2.27
C ALA A 188 -9.25 1.12 1.38
N ILE A 189 -10.49 1.09 1.89
CA ILE A 189 -11.68 0.73 1.11
C ILE A 189 -11.83 1.65 -0.09
N LYS A 190 -11.70 2.97 0.12
CA LYS A 190 -11.75 3.96 -0.95
C LYS A 190 -10.73 3.64 -2.04
N HIS A 191 -9.47 3.48 -1.66
CA HIS A 191 -8.40 3.17 -2.60
C HIS A 191 -8.68 1.88 -3.39
N THR A 192 -9.18 0.83 -2.72
CA THR A 192 -9.55 -0.43 -3.38
C THR A 192 -10.69 -0.25 -4.38
N VAL A 193 -11.79 0.38 -4.00
CA VAL A 193 -12.95 0.58 -4.89
C VAL A 193 -12.58 1.42 -6.10
N GLU A 194 -11.83 2.52 -5.89
CA GLU A 194 -11.37 3.39 -6.98
C GLU A 194 -10.39 2.66 -7.91
N THR A 195 -9.48 1.85 -7.35
CA THR A 195 -8.55 1.01 -8.13
C THR A 195 -9.29 0.01 -9.01
N LEU A 196 -10.40 -0.54 -8.52
CA LEU A 196 -11.25 -1.47 -9.27
C LEU A 196 -12.08 -0.77 -10.34
N GLY A 197 -12.21 0.56 -10.31
CA GLY A 197 -12.98 1.36 -11.26
C GLY A 197 -14.34 1.84 -10.75
N GLY A 198 -14.64 1.66 -9.46
CA GLY A 198 -15.87 2.14 -8.84
C GLY A 198 -15.72 3.52 -8.21
N ALA A 199 -16.84 4.03 -7.67
CA ALA A 199 -16.92 5.31 -6.96
C ALA A 199 -17.21 5.10 -5.47
N VAL A 200 -16.79 6.05 -4.63
CA VAL A 200 -17.03 6.03 -3.18
C VAL A 200 -17.62 7.34 -2.68
N SER A 201 -18.76 7.23 -2.00
CA SER A 201 -19.44 8.32 -1.32
C SER A 201 -19.05 8.32 0.17
N ILE A 202 -18.21 9.28 0.54
CA ILE A 202 -17.61 9.34 1.88
C ILE A 202 -18.61 9.96 2.88
N ASP A 203 -19.19 11.11 2.55
CA ASP A 203 -19.89 11.94 3.53
C ASP A 203 -21.38 11.61 3.60
N CYS A 204 -22.09 11.66 2.48
CA CYS A 204 -23.52 11.39 2.38
C CYS A 204 -23.79 10.12 1.58
N MET A 205 -24.70 9.27 2.07
CA MET A 205 -25.30 8.22 1.25
C MET A 205 -26.37 8.88 0.38
N SER A 206 -26.36 8.59 -0.92
CA SER A 206 -27.31 9.08 -1.90
C SER A 206 -28.08 7.93 -2.53
N ALA A 207 -29.23 8.22 -3.16
CA ALA A 207 -29.98 7.23 -3.93
C ALA A 207 -29.22 6.69 -5.17
N LYS A 208 -28.06 7.27 -5.50
CA LYS A 208 -27.17 6.79 -6.57
C LYS A 208 -26.16 5.76 -6.08
N ASP A 209 -26.00 5.60 -4.76
CA ASP A 209 -25.11 4.59 -4.21
C ASP A 209 -25.76 3.21 -4.36
N SER A 210 -25.06 2.31 -5.05
CA SER A 210 -25.56 0.95 -5.27
C SER A 210 -25.29 0.03 -4.07
N HIS A 211 -24.30 0.35 -3.24
CA HIS A 211 -23.92 -0.48 -2.10
C HIS A 211 -23.59 0.36 -0.86
N LEU A 212 -23.89 -0.18 0.32
CA LEU A 212 -23.49 0.37 1.61
C LEU A 212 -22.54 -0.60 2.31
N LEU A 213 -21.32 -0.16 2.61
CA LEU A 213 -20.34 -0.91 3.40
C LEU A 213 -20.37 -0.47 4.86
N ILE A 214 -20.68 -1.41 5.75
CA ILE A 214 -20.72 -1.22 7.20
C ILE A 214 -20.11 -2.42 7.93
N PRO A 215 -19.50 -2.21 9.11
CA PRO A 215 -18.96 -3.31 9.93
C PRO A 215 -20.05 -4.05 10.71
N ALA A 216 -21.16 -3.37 11.02
CA ALA A 216 -22.30 -3.92 11.73
C ALA A 216 -23.60 -3.26 11.24
N ALA A 217 -24.68 -4.03 11.22
CA ALA A 217 -26.03 -3.63 10.79
C ALA A 217 -26.68 -2.65 11.79
N HIS A 218 -26.13 -1.44 11.85
CA HIS A 218 -26.54 -0.39 12.77
C HIS A 218 -26.27 1.00 12.17
N GLY A 219 -26.89 2.02 12.76
CA GLY A 219 -26.70 3.43 12.39
C GLY A 219 -27.68 3.95 11.33
N GLU A 220 -27.62 5.26 11.09
CA GLU A 220 -28.58 5.97 10.23
C GLU A 220 -28.51 5.54 8.76
N LYS A 221 -27.30 5.37 8.22
CA LYS A 221 -27.10 4.91 6.83
C LYS A 221 -27.69 3.51 6.61
N TYR A 222 -27.55 2.59 7.58
CA TYR A 222 -28.16 1.26 7.50
C TYR A 222 -29.69 1.31 7.50
N ARG A 223 -30.29 2.10 8.42
CA ARG A 223 -31.75 2.29 8.44
C ARG A 223 -32.28 3.00 7.21
N HIS A 224 -31.46 3.80 6.53
CA HIS A 224 -31.82 4.44 5.28
C HIS A 224 -31.80 3.43 4.12
N SER A 225 -30.79 2.57 4.06
CA SER A 225 -30.70 1.53 3.02
C SER A 225 -31.82 0.49 3.08
N GLU A 226 -32.38 0.20 4.26
CA GLU A 226 -33.54 -0.71 4.38
C GLU A 226 -34.85 -0.14 3.84
N ARG A 227 -34.91 1.17 3.59
CA ARG A 227 -36.12 1.87 3.12
C ARG A 227 -36.14 2.17 1.63
N LEU A 228 -35.02 1.95 0.93
CA LEU A 228 -34.87 2.10 -0.52
C LEU A 228 -35.24 0.79 -1.23
#